data_AF-A0A8X6F223-F1
#
_entry.id   AF-A0A8X6F223-F1
#
_cell.length_a   1.000
_cell.length_b   1.000
_cell.length_c   1.000
_cell.angle_alpha   90.00
_cell.angle_beta   90.00
_cell.angle_gamma   90.00
#
_symmetry.space_group_name_H-M   'P 1'
#
loop_
_entity.id
_entity.type
_entity.pdbx_description
1 polymer ?
#
loop_
_entity_poly.entity_id
_entity_poly.type
_entity_poly.pdbx_seq_one_letter_code
_entity_poly.pdbx_strand_id
1 'polypeptide(L)'
;MEKNLHKVLDDVMSKPNVTGVLCADENGLCLASKGSADSSTSGSLVNLMQYAMKIEPSNVPVVRLESESKDILLRSDGGFTLAIIRNNKK
;
A
#
# COMPACT_ATOMS: atom_id res chain seq x y z
N MET A 1 18.75 6.87 -5.56
CA MET A 1 17.28 7.02 -5.68
C MET A 1 16.54 6.07 -4.73
N GLU A 2 16.84 4.77 -4.73
CA GLU A 2 16.21 3.78 -3.83
C GLU A 2 16.41 4.03 -2.33
N LYS A 3 17.56 4.58 -1.93
CA LYS A 3 17.84 4.94 -0.52
C LYS A 3 16.77 5.86 0.09
N ASN A 4 16.23 6.79 -0.70
CA ASN A 4 15.20 7.71 -0.23
C ASN A 4 13.86 6.98 -0.04
N LEU A 5 13.52 6.07 -0.96
CA LEU A 5 12.31 5.24 -0.85
C LEU A 5 12.36 4.36 0.41
N HIS A 6 13.47 3.65 0.62
CA HIS A 6 13.63 2.81 1.81
C HIS A 6 13.52 3.62 3.10
N LYS A 7 14.10 4.83 3.15
CA LYS A 7 13.98 5.72 4.31
C LYS A 7 12.54 6.13 4.58
N VAL A 8 11.78 6.52 3.55
CA VAL A 8 10.35 6.83 3.70
C VAL A 8 9.57 5.62 4.20
N LEU A 9 9.86 4.42 3.70
CA LEU A 9 9.22 3.19 4.16
C LEU A 9 9.58 2.86 5.62
N ASP A 10 10.81 3.15 6.07
CA ASP A 10 11.17 3.04 7.49
C ASP A 10 10.36 4.02 8.33
N ASP A 11 10.20 5.26 7.88
CA ASP A 11 9.40 6.27 8.56
C ASP A 11 7.91 5.84 8.65
N VAL A 12 7.38 5.17 7.64
CA VAL A 12 6.02 4.59 7.66
C VAL A 12 5.93 3.41 8.62
N MET A 13 6.89 2.49 8.59
CA MET A 13 6.96 1.35 9.51
C MET A 13 7.11 1.77 10.97
N SER A 14 7.67 2.96 11.24
CA SER A 14 7.77 3.53 12.58
C SER A 14 6.44 4.00 13.16
N LYS A 15 5.39 4.14 12.34
CA LYS A 15 4.08 4.63 12.80
C LYS A 15 3.38 3.58 13.66
N PRO A 16 2.64 3.99 14.70
CA PRO A 16 1.91 3.06 15.55
C PRO A 16 0.97 2.17 14.75
N ASN A 17 0.94 0.89 15.11
CA ASN A 17 0.08 -0.16 14.53
C ASN A 17 0.40 -0.55 13.08
N VAL A 18 1.34 0.12 12.40
CA VAL A 18 1.81 -0.31 11.08
C VAL A 18 2.67 -1.55 11.26
N THR A 19 2.30 -2.62 10.57
CA THR A 19 2.99 -3.91 10.61
C THR A 19 3.62 -4.28 9.28
N GLY A 20 3.23 -3.63 8.19
CA GLY A 20 3.84 -3.79 6.89
C GLY A 20 3.56 -2.61 5.97
N VAL A 21 4.45 -2.42 5.00
CA VAL A 21 4.28 -1.42 3.93
C VAL A 21 4.85 -1.97 2.63
N LEU A 22 4.17 -1.72 1.52
CA LEU A 22 4.61 -2.08 0.18
C LEU A 22 4.37 -0.92 -0.78
N CYS A 23 5.34 -0.67 -1.65
CA CYS A 23 5.24 0.30 -2.74
C CYS A 23 5.45 -0.43 -4.07
N ALA A 24 4.54 -0.22 -5.01
CA ALA A 24 4.60 -0.78 -6.35
C ALA A 24 4.40 0.32 -7.41
N ASP A 25 4.85 0.06 -8.64
CA ASP A 25 4.56 0.92 -9.78
C ASP A 25 3.17 0.64 -10.38
N GLU A 26 2.80 1.39 -11.41
CA GLU A 26 1.53 1.27 -12.13
C GLU A 26 1.31 -0.08 -12.84
N ASN A 27 2.39 -0.83 -13.10
CA ASN A 27 2.36 -2.14 -13.74
C ASN A 27 2.29 -3.29 -12.73
N GLY A 28 2.30 -2.98 -11.43
CA GLY A 28 2.28 -4.00 -10.38
C GLY A 28 3.65 -4.52 -9.97
N LEU A 29 4.76 -3.94 -10.46
CA LEU A 29 6.09 -4.33 -10.02
C LEU A 29 6.33 -3.82 -8.60
N CYS A 30 6.68 -4.72 -7.69
CA CYS A 30 7.05 -4.35 -6.33
C CYS A 30 8.41 -3.62 -6.32
N LEU A 31 8.40 -2.34 -5.94
CA LEU A 31 9.61 -1.51 -5.83
C LEU A 31 10.28 -1.67 -4.46
N ALA A 32 9.48 -1.79 -3.40
CA ALA A 32 9.96 -2.05 -2.06
C ALA A 32 8.85 -2.61 -1.17
N SER A 33 9.22 -3.52 -0.26
CA SER A 33 8.31 -4.05 0.76
C SER A 33 9.03 -4.18 2.11
N LYS A 34 8.31 -4.00 3.22
CA LYS A 34 8.81 -4.16 4.59
C LYS A 34 7.75 -4.77 5.51
N GLY A 35 8.24 -5.40 6.60
CA GLY A 35 7.39 -5.97 7.63
C GLY A 35 6.57 -7.15 7.12
N SER A 36 5.28 -7.16 7.45
CA SER A 36 4.35 -8.23 7.05
C SER A 36 3.82 -8.11 5.62
N ALA A 37 4.31 -7.15 4.83
CA ALA A 37 3.85 -6.98 3.46
C ALA A 37 4.57 -7.95 2.51
N ASP A 38 3.82 -8.82 1.85
CA ASP A 38 4.34 -9.77 0.88
C ASP A 38 4.44 -9.13 -0.51
N SER A 39 5.65 -9.05 -1.06
CA SER A 39 5.92 -8.50 -2.39
C SER A 39 5.18 -9.23 -3.51
N SER A 40 4.82 -10.51 -3.33
CA SER A 40 4.07 -11.27 -4.34
C SER A 40 2.67 -10.71 -4.60
N THR A 41 2.15 -9.92 -3.65
CA THR A 41 0.79 -9.37 -3.71
C THR A 41 0.70 -8.04 -4.48
N SER A 42 1.82 -7.44 -4.88
CA SER A 42 1.89 -6.09 -5.47
C SER A 42 0.96 -5.91 -6.68
N GLY A 43 0.97 -6.86 -7.62
CA GLY A 43 0.13 -6.81 -8.81
C GLY A 43 -1.37 -6.82 -8.49
N SER A 44 -1.78 -7.64 -7.53
CA SER A 44 -3.17 -7.71 -7.08
C SER A 44 -3.63 -6.40 -6.43
N LEU A 45 -2.78 -5.79 -5.60
CA LEU A 45 -3.08 -4.53 -4.92
C LEU A 45 -3.18 -3.35 -5.89
N VAL A 46 -2.29 -3.30 -6.89
CA VAL A 46 -2.33 -2.30 -7.97
C VAL A 46 -3.61 -2.46 -8.80
N ASN A 47 -3.95 -3.68 -9.21
CA ASN A 47 -5.17 -3.93 -9.96
C ASN A 47 -6.42 -3.52 -9.18
N LEU A 48 -6.49 -3.82 -7.88
CA LEU A 48 -7.60 -3.40 -7.02
C LEU A 48 -7.75 -1.87 -7.01
N MET A 49 -6.63 -1.15 -6.87
CA MET A 49 -6.62 0.30 -6.88
C MET A 49 -7.04 0.88 -8.23
N GLN A 50 -6.61 0.28 -9.35
CA GLN A 50 -7.06 0.64 -10.69
C GLN A 50 -8.57 0.43 -10.88
N TYR A 51 -9.14 -0.66 -10.33
CA TYR A 51 -10.59 -0.84 -10.31
C TYR A 51 -11.31 0.23 -9.48
N ALA A 52 -10.76 0.58 -8.32
CA ALA A 52 -11.33 1.64 -7.49
C ALA A 52 -11.35 3.00 -8.20
N MET A 53 -10.29 3.35 -8.94
CA MET A 53 -10.24 4.57 -9.76
C MET A 53 -11.27 4.57 -10.90
N LYS A 54 -11.70 3.40 -11.40
CA LYS A 54 -12.80 3.32 -12.37
C LYS A 54 -14.17 3.55 -11.73
N ILE A 55 -14.32 3.18 -10.46
CA ILE A 55 -15.55 3.38 -9.68
C ILE A 55 -15.71 4.85 -9.28
N GLU A 56 -14.62 5.49 -8.87
CA GLU A 56 -14.56 6.91 -8.50
C GLU A 56 -13.54 7.64 -9.39
N PRO A 57 -13.93 8.14 -10.58
CA PRO A 57 -13.00 8.76 -11.52
C PRO A 57 -12.61 10.20 -11.16
N SER A 58 -13.43 10.89 -10.37
CA SER A 58 -13.28 12.32 -10.11
C SER A 58 -12.14 12.62 -9.12
N ASN A 59 -11.80 11.65 -8.29
CA ASN A 59 -10.73 11.75 -7.29
C ASN A 59 -9.98 10.44 -7.26
N VAL A 60 -8.70 10.46 -6.88
CA VAL A 60 -8.06 9.19 -6.50
C VAL A 60 -8.72 8.73 -5.18
N PRO A 61 -9.20 7.48 -5.05
CA PRO A 61 -9.82 6.98 -3.82
C PRO A 61 -8.78 6.41 -2.83
N VAL A 62 -9.19 6.12 -1.60
CA VAL A 62 -8.44 5.26 -0.67
C VAL A 62 -9.22 3.96 -0.56
N VAL A 63 -8.59 2.83 -0.86
CA VAL A 63 -9.23 1.52 -0.68
C VAL A 63 -8.81 0.94 0.67
N ARG A 64 -9.79 0.53 1.47
CA ARG A 64 -9.56 -0.11 2.76
C ARG A 64 -10.09 -1.55 2.71
N LEU A 65 -9.18 -2.51 2.84
CA LEU A 65 -9.51 -3.92 3.04
C LEU A 65 -9.48 -4.19 4.54
N GLU A 66 -10.63 -4.49 5.13
CA GLU A 66 -10.76 -4.66 6.57
C GLU A 66 -11.02 -6.12 6.92
N SER A 67 -10.34 -6.60 7.97
CA SER A 67 -10.56 -7.90 8.59
C SER A 67 -10.67 -7.72 10.10
N GLU A 68 -10.99 -8.79 10.84
CA GLU A 68 -11.13 -8.72 12.29
C GLU A 68 -9.85 -8.25 13.00
N SER A 69 -8.67 -8.59 12.48
CA SER A 69 -7.37 -8.37 13.14
C SER A 69 -6.49 -7.33 12.46
N LYS A 70 -6.73 -7.06 11.17
CA LYS A 70 -5.88 -6.19 10.34
C LYS A 70 -6.71 -5.38 9.36
N ASP A 71 -6.17 -4.24 8.97
CA ASP A 71 -6.61 -3.53 7.79
C ASP A 71 -5.46 -3.20 6.84
N ILE A 72 -5.79 -3.12 5.56
CA ILE A 72 -4.87 -2.72 4.50
C ILE A 72 -5.44 -1.46 3.85
N LEU A 73 -4.65 -0.39 3.87
CA LEU A 73 -4.95 0.86 3.18
C LEU A 73 -4.17 0.91 1.88
N LEU A 74 -4.85 1.22 0.78
CA LEU A 74 -4.26 1.39 -0.54
C LEU A 74 -4.53 2.79 -1.06
N ARG A 75 -3.49 3.38 -1.65
CA ARG A 75 -3.57 4.67 -2.32
C ARG A 75 -2.59 4.69 -3.49
N SER A 76 -3.03 5.21 -4.63
CA SER A 76 -2.11 5.59 -5.71
C SER A 76 -1.82 7.08 -5.70
N ASP A 77 -0.61 7.43 -6.15
CA ASP A 77 -0.20 8.80 -6.46
C ASP A 77 0.97 8.77 -7.45
N GLY A 78 0.91 9.61 -8.49
CA GLY A 78 2.01 9.78 -9.44
C GLY A 78 2.54 8.49 -10.10
N GLY A 79 1.68 7.51 -10.38
CA GLY A 79 2.08 6.23 -10.98
C GLY A 79 2.61 5.18 -9.99
N PHE A 80 2.56 5.47 -8.69
CA PHE A 80 2.89 4.52 -7.62
C PHE A 80 1.64 4.12 -6.86
N THR A 81 1.64 2.92 -6.30
CA THR A 81 0.62 2.43 -5.37
C THR A 81 1.28 2.05 -4.06
N LEU A 82 0.83 2.68 -2.98
CA LEU A 82 1.25 2.40 -1.61
C LEU A 82 0.21 1.54 -0.91
N ALA A 83 0.68 0.47 -0.28
CA ALA A 83 -0.09 -0.38 0.61
C ALA A 83 0.46 -0.29 2.03
N ILE A 84 -0.40 0.00 3.00
CA ILE A 84 -0.05 0.03 4.42
C ILE A 84 -0.89 -1.01 5.14
N ILE A 85 -0.24 -1.97 5.79
CA ILE A 85 -0.86 -2.99 6.62
C ILE A 85 -0.79 -2.53 8.07
N ARG A 86 -1.94 -2.51 8.74
CA ARG A 86 -2.02 -2.17 10.16
C ARG A 86 -2.75 -3.26 10.92
N ASN A 87 -2.43 -3.39 12.20
CA ASN A 87 -3.25 -4.18 13.11
C ASN A 87 -4.44 -3.32 13.58
N ASN A 88 -5.63 -3.90 13.54
CA ASN A 88 -6.79 -3.32 14.20
C ASN A 88 -6.60 -3.49 15.71
N LYS A 89 -6.18 -2.42 16.38
CA LYS A 89 -6.31 -2.37 17.84
C LYS A 89 -7.80 -2.28 18.15
N LYS A 90 -8.34 -3.32 18.79
CA LYS A 90 -9.54 -3.16 19.63
C LYS A 90 -9.20 -2.28 20.83
#